data_AF-A0A537P7C6-F1
#
_entry.id   AF-A0A537P7C6-F1
#
_cell.length_a   1.000
_cell.length_b   1.000
_cell.length_c   1.000
_cell.angle_alpha   90.00
_cell.angle_beta   90.00
_cell.angle_gamma   90.00
#
_symmetry.space_group_name_H-M   'P 1'
#
loop_
_entity.id
_entity.type
_entity.pdbx_description
1 polymer ?
#
loop_
_entity_poly.entity_id
_entity_poly.type
_entity_poly.pdbx_seq_one_letter_code
_entity_poly.pdbx_strand_id
1 'polypeptide(L)'
;MNHVAEIKMLVNRIEKTESLVARQVERVFVLRSAHLDCDQAEAKLSELCAALASCRARLTMALAAIKVSRPNERSLRTGSDVAGPRWRIGWAPYVGTHA
;
A
#
# COMPACT_ATOMS: atom_id res chain seq x y z
N MET A 1 11.83 -18.59 2.96
CA MET A 1 10.43 -18.28 2.61
C MET A 1 10.40 -17.55 1.27
N ASN A 2 9.43 -17.85 0.38
CA ASN A 2 9.32 -17.16 -0.91
C ASN A 2 8.54 -15.85 -0.74
N HIS A 3 9.24 -14.76 -0.41
CA HIS A 3 8.64 -13.44 -0.19
C HIS A 3 7.84 -12.93 -1.40
N VAL A 4 8.21 -13.33 -2.62
CA VAL A 4 7.48 -12.94 -3.85
C VAL A 4 6.10 -13.61 -3.92
N ALA A 5 6.01 -14.89 -3.56
CA ALA A 5 4.74 -15.61 -3.52
C ALA A 5 3.81 -15.04 -2.44
N GLU A 6 4.35 -14.69 -1.27
CA GLU A 6 3.60 -14.04 -0.19
C GLU A 6 3.05 -12.67 -0.60
N ILE A 7 3.87 -11.83 -1.25
CA ILE A 7 3.45 -10.52 -1.75
C ILE A 7 2.32 -10.66 -2.77
N LYS A 8 2.44 -11.58 -3.74
CA LYS A 8 1.38 -11.81 -4.74
C LYS A 8 0.06 -12.22 -4.09
N MET A 9 0.12 -13.08 -3.06
CA MET A 9 -1.06 -13.50 -2.31
C MET A 9 -1.68 -12.34 -1.52
N LEU A 10 -0.86 -11.49 -0.88
CA LEU A 10 -1.32 -10.30 -0.16
C LEU A 10 -1.97 -9.27 -1.08
N VAL A 11 -1.38 -9.00 -2.25
CA VAL A 11 -1.96 -8.07 -3.25
C VAL A 11 -3.33 -8.57 -3.72
N ASN A 12 -3.46 -9.83 -4.12
CA ASN A 12 -4.75 -10.40 -4.54
C ASN A 12 -5.80 -10.33 -3.41
N ARG A 13 -5.38 -10.57 -2.16
CA ARG A 13 -6.28 -10.46 -1.00
C ARG A 13 -6.72 -9.03 -0.75
N ILE A 14 -5.83 -8.04 -0.94
CA ILE A 14 -6.13 -6.62 -0.85
C ILE A 14 -7.17 -6.24 -1.90
N GLU A 15 -6.94 -6.56 -3.17
CA GLU A 15 -7.86 -6.24 -4.28
C GLU A 15 -9.27 -6.81 -4.05
N LYS A 16 -9.34 -8.07 -3.60
CA LYS A 16 -10.61 -8.71 -3.24
C LYS A 16 -11.29 -8.00 -2.07
N THR A 17 -10.54 -7.64 -1.03
CA THR A 17 -11.09 -6.97 0.16
C THR A 17 -11.55 -5.55 -0.17
N GLU A 18 -10.82 -4.81 -1.01
CA GLU A 18 -11.22 -3.48 -1.51
C GLU A 18 -12.53 -3.55 -2.29
N SER A 19 -12.67 -4.57 -3.15
CA SER A 19 -13.91 -4.81 -3.88
C SER A 19 -15.10 -5.08 -2.94
N LEU A 20 -14.88 -5.82 -1.85
CA LEU A 20 -15.90 -6.08 -0.82
C LEU A 20 -16.24 -4.82 -0.02
N VAL A 21 -15.23 -4.00 0.33
CA VAL A 21 -15.42 -2.71 0.99
C VAL A 21 -16.29 -1.80 0.12
N ALA A 22 -15.98 -1.67 -1.18
CA ALA A 22 -16.75 -0.82 -2.09
C ALA A 22 -18.24 -1.23 -2.16
N ARG A 23 -18.51 -2.53 -2.31
CA ARG A 23 -19.89 -3.06 -2.29
C ARG A 23 -20.59 -2.81 -0.96
N GLN A 24 -19.86 -2.91 0.15
CA GLN A 24 -20.44 -2.70 1.47
C GLN A 24 -20.71 -1.21 1.75
N VAL A 25 -19.86 -0.31 1.27
CA VAL A 25 -20.10 1.15 1.30
C VAL A 25 -21.37 1.49 0.53
N GLU A 26 -21.53 0.95 -0.68
CA GLU A 26 -22.75 1.14 -1.47
C GLU A 26 -23.99 0.62 -0.73
N ARG A 27 -23.90 -0.56 -0.10
CA ARG A 27 -25.00 -1.10 0.72
C ARG A 27 -25.37 -0.19 1.88
N VAL A 28 -24.39 0.31 2.64
CA VAL A 28 -24.62 1.26 3.74
C VAL A 28 -25.27 2.53 3.21
N PHE A 29 -24.80 3.05 2.08
CA PHE A 29 -25.36 4.23 1.44
C PHE A 29 -26.83 4.05 1.05
N VAL A 30 -27.18 2.92 0.44
CA VAL A 30 -28.56 2.59 0.06
C VAL A 30 -29.46 2.47 1.29
N LEU A 31 -29.03 1.74 2.33
CA LEU A 31 -29.79 1.59 3.57
C LEU A 31 -30.05 2.94 4.26
N ARG A 32 -29.00 3.76 4.38
CA ARG A 32 -29.10 5.08 5.00
C ARG A 32 -30.01 6.03 4.20
N SER A 33 -29.94 5.98 2.87
CA SER A 33 -30.81 6.79 2.00
C SER A 33 -32.28 6.37 2.10
N ALA A 34 -32.54 5.08 2.33
CA ALA A 34 -33.86 4.53 2.57
C ALA A 34 -34.34 4.70 4.04
N HIS A 35 -33.55 5.34 4.90
CA HIS A 35 -33.81 5.49 6.34
C HIS A 35 -34.02 4.13 7.05
N LEU A 36 -33.33 3.09 6.56
CA LEU A 36 -33.34 1.76 7.16
C LEU A 36 -32.20 1.61 8.16
N ASP A 37 -32.36 0.65 9.08
CA ASP A 37 -31.29 0.26 10.00
C ASP A 37 -30.03 -0.18 9.22
N CYS A 38 -28.90 0.38 9.61
CA CYS A 38 -27.60 0.16 8.98
C CYS A 38 -26.54 -0.37 9.96
N ASP A 39 -26.86 -0.63 11.22
CA ASP A 39 -25.88 -1.00 12.27
C ASP A 39 -25.08 -2.25 11.88
N GLN A 40 -25.76 -3.29 11.40
CA GLN A 40 -25.10 -4.51 10.94
C GLN A 40 -24.23 -4.27 9.69
N ALA A 41 -24.67 -3.37 8.81
CA ALA A 41 -23.94 -3.07 7.58
C ALA A 41 -22.68 -2.24 7.87
N GLU A 42 -22.75 -1.33 8.84
CA GLU A 42 -21.63 -0.53 9.33
C GLU A 42 -20.62 -1.37 10.10
N ALA A 43 -21.07 -2.29 10.97
CA ALA A 43 -20.20 -3.24 11.66
C ALA A 43 -19.38 -4.07 10.66
N LYS A 44 -20.05 -4.62 9.64
CA LYS A 44 -19.39 -5.38 8.57
C LYS A 44 -18.41 -4.53 7.75
N LEU A 45 -18.75 -3.26 7.49
CA LEU A 45 -17.85 -2.33 6.81
C LEU A 45 -16.59 -2.08 7.64
N SER A 46 -16.74 -1.88 8.95
CA SER A 46 -15.64 -1.71 9.90
C SER A 46 -14.70 -2.92 9.91
N GLU A 47 -15.25 -4.14 9.97
CA GLU A 47 -14.48 -5.39 9.90
C GLU A 47 -13.66 -5.51 8.61
N LEU A 48 -14.27 -5.19 7.46
CA LEU A 48 -13.60 -5.24 6.17
C LEU A 48 -12.47 -4.20 6.08
N CYS A 49 -12.69 -2.99 6.60
CA CYS A 49 -11.67 -1.96 6.67
C CYS A 49 -10.49 -2.37 7.57
N ALA A 50 -10.77 -3.00 8.72
CA ALA A 50 -9.73 -3.54 9.61
C ALA A 50 -8.92 -4.66 8.94
N ALA A 51 -9.59 -5.58 8.24
CA ALA A 51 -8.94 -6.64 7.49
C ALA A 51 -8.04 -6.09 6.36
N LEU A 52 -8.50 -5.05 5.66
CA LEU A 52 -7.73 -4.36 4.63
C LEU A 52 -6.48 -3.69 5.20
N ALA A 53 -6.62 -2.97 6.32
CA ALA A 53 -5.49 -2.34 7.02
C ALA A 53 -4.44 -3.38 7.44
N SER A 54 -4.88 -4.51 7.99
CA SER A 54 -4.00 -5.63 8.35
C SER A 54 -3.25 -6.19 7.14
N CYS A 55 -3.93 -6.42 6.01
CA CYS A 55 -3.30 -6.92 4.79
C CYS A 55 -2.26 -5.94 4.24
N ARG A 56 -2.56 -4.63 4.25
CA ARG A 56 -1.63 -3.58 3.83
C ARG A 56 -0.41 -3.50 4.74
N ALA A 57 -0.59 -3.58 6.06
CA ALA A 57 0.53 -3.61 7.01
C ALA A 57 1.46 -4.81 6.77
N ARG A 58 0.89 -6.00 6.55
CA ARG A 58 1.65 -7.21 6.21
C ARG A 58 2.41 -7.06 4.89
N LEU A 59 1.79 -6.46 3.88
CA LEU A 59 2.45 -6.19 2.60
C LEU A 59 3.65 -5.25 2.79
N THR A 60 3.49 -4.18 3.57
CA THR A 60 4.58 -3.26 3.90
C THR A 60 5.74 -3.97 4.59
N MET A 61 5.47 -4.85 5.56
CA MET A 61 6.51 -5.64 6.24
C MET A 61 7.22 -6.60 5.27
N ALA A 62 6.47 -7.31 4.43
CA ALA A 62 7.04 -8.21 3.43
C ALA A 62 7.95 -7.48 2.42
N LEU A 63 7.53 -6.28 1.98
CA LEU A 63 8.33 -5.42 1.11
C LEU A 63 9.59 -4.89 1.81
N ALA A 64 9.48 -4.50 3.09
CA ALA A 64 10.62 -4.08 3.89
C ALA A 64 11.65 -5.22 4.07
N ALA A 65 11.18 -6.45 4.31
CA ALA A 65 12.05 -7.63 4.42
C ALA A 65 12.86 -7.90 3.13
N ILE A 66 12.25 -7.71 1.95
CA ILE A 66 12.96 -7.80 0.67
C ILE A 66 14.01 -6.70 0.52
N LYS A 67 13.70 -5.45 0.93
CA LYS A 67 14.65 -4.34 0.88
C LYS A 67 15.86 -4.57 1.79
N VAL A 68 15.65 -5.09 3.00
CA VAL A 68 16.72 -5.39 3.97
C VAL A 68 17.56 -6.60 3.52
N SER A 69 16.95 -7.58 2.85
CA SER A 69 17.65 -8.77 2.32
C SER A 69 18.49 -8.50 1.06
N ARG A 70 18.54 -7.25 0.57
CA ARG A 70 19.51 -6.79 -0.43
C ARG A 70 20.62 -6.01 0.27
N PRO A 71 21.66 -6.67 0.84
CA PRO A 71 22.82 -5.93 1.30
C PRO A 71 23.59 -5.42 0.08
N ASN A 72 23.70 -4.10 -0.04
CA ASN A 72 24.78 -3.38 -0.72
C ASN A 72 25.13 -3.78 -2.18
N GLU A 73 24.43 -3.19 -3.16
CA GLU A 73 25.08 -2.81 -4.43
C GLU A 73 26.15 -1.70 -4.23
N ARG A 74 26.20 -1.06 -3.04
CA ARG A 74 27.23 -0.09 -2.68
C ARG A 74 28.59 -0.71 -2.33
N SER A 75 28.69 -2.01 -2.08
CA SER A 75 30.00 -2.65 -1.79
C SER A 75 30.77 -3.09 -3.04
N LEU A 76 30.17 -2.99 -4.22
CA LEU A 76 30.82 -3.25 -5.51
C LEU A 76 31.40 -1.99 -6.18
N ARG A 77 31.22 -0.81 -5.57
CA ARG A 77 31.76 0.48 -6.08
C ARG A 77 33.01 0.96 -5.33
N THR A 78 33.83 0.04 -4.82
CA THR A 78 35.16 0.37 -4.28
C THR A 78 36.29 -0.23 -5.11
N GLY A 79 36.00 -0.68 -6.34
CA GLY A 79 36.98 -1.29 -7.24
C GLY A 79 36.77 -1.03 -8.73
N SER A 80 36.14 0.08 -9.13
CA SER A 80 36.21 0.53 -10.52
C SER A 80 36.00 2.04 -10.60
N ASP A 81 37.11 2.74 -10.76
CA ASP A 81 37.14 4.06 -11.36
C ASP A 81 36.37 4.10 -12.69
N VAL A 82 36.04 5.33 -13.09
CA VAL A 82 35.58 5.78 -14.41
C VAL A 82 34.06 5.98 -14.61
N ALA A 83 33.68 7.27 -14.61
CA ALA A 83 32.53 7.91 -15.25
C ALA A 83 31.09 7.57 -14.77
N GLY A 84 30.51 8.46 -13.95
CA GLY A 84 29.07 8.48 -13.68
C GLY A 84 28.27 9.35 -14.68
N PRO A 85 27.13 8.89 -15.24
CA PRO A 85 26.26 9.74 -16.06
C PRO A 85 25.04 10.31 -15.31
N ARG A 86 25.08 11.66 -15.23
CA ARG A 86 24.06 12.74 -15.27
C ARG A 86 22.56 12.39 -15.45
N TRP A 87 21.84 12.08 -14.37
CA TRP A 87 20.39 12.36 -14.31
C TRP A 87 19.93 12.69 -12.89
N ARG A 88 20.12 13.96 -12.49
CA ARG A 88 19.39 14.61 -11.41
C ARG A 88 18.79 15.91 -11.96
N ILE A 89 17.58 15.81 -12.51
CA ILE A 89 16.65 16.92 -12.79
C ILE A 89 15.27 16.25 -12.76
N GLY A 90 14.24 16.62 -12.01
CA GLY A 90 14.00 17.64 -11.01
C GLY A 90 12.48 17.54 -10.74
N TRP A 91 12.07 17.25 -9.50
CA TRP A 91 10.70 17.49 -9.04
C TRP A 91 10.84 18.34 -7.79
N ALA A 92 10.88 19.64 -7.99
CA ALA A 92 10.76 20.61 -6.92
C ALA A 92 9.30 20.61 -6.43
N PRO A 93 9.01 20.51 -5.12
CA PRO A 93 7.71 20.93 -4.63
C PRO A 93 7.72 22.47 -4.55
N TYR A 94 6.75 23.09 -5.23
CA TYR A 94 6.38 24.48 -4.99
C TYR A 94 6.00 24.63 -3.50
N VAL A 95 6.87 25.24 -2.72
CA VAL A 95 6.51 25.83 -1.43
C VAL A 95 6.86 27.30 -1.55
N GLY A 96 5.82 28.13 -1.67
CA GLY A 96 5.95 29.58 -1.66
C GLY A 96 6.55 30.03 -0.34
N THR A 97 7.74 30.61 -0.39
CA THR A 97 8.23 31.54 0.62
C THR A 97 7.62 32.90 0.32
N HIS A 98 6.76 33.36 1.24
CA HIS A 98 6.31 34.75 1.32
C HIS A 98 7.51 35.71 1.50
N ALA A 99 7.49 36.84 0.79
CA ALA A 99 8.00 38.14 1.23
C ALA A 99 7.38 39.23 0.33
#